data_AF-A0A923RX44-F1
#
_entry.id   AF-A0A923RX44-F1
#
_cell.length_a   1.000
_cell.length_b   1.000
_cell.length_c   1.000
_cell.angle_alpha   90.00
_cell.angle_beta   90.00
_cell.angle_gamma   90.00
#
_symmetry.space_group_name_H-M   'P 1'
#
loop_
_entity.id
_entity.type
_entity.pdbx_description
1 polymer ?
#
loop_
_entity_poly.entity_id
_entity_poly.type
_entity_poly.pdbx_seq_one_letter_code
_entity_poly.pdbx_strand_id
1 'polypeptide(L)'
;MKKKTFAGGISLVCALLLMGCSIAGAGTSKKSDTEQAEAIQYTIADADELIGKADRDIADVFGGGEENWTSDKSTYIGRMYQTELYGESVTIHAVCGGEKTVDAVSIWITDGGQEVADELVQIWQDRVTAFTGTEMQDQGIAEESGAKSWKWPASDRFYTLRLMGNILTLDINPAVGEIK
;
A
#
# COMPACT_ATOMS: atom_id res chain seq x y z
N MET A 1 54.16 -1.92 23.36
CA MET A 1 54.92 -3.20 23.33
C MET A 1 54.13 -4.27 24.06
N LYS A 2 53.94 -5.44 23.40
CA LYS A 2 53.57 -6.78 23.91
C LYS A 2 52.26 -6.88 24.73
N LYS A 3 51.13 -7.18 24.07
CA LYS A 3 50.58 -8.54 23.78
C LYS A 3 50.41 -9.41 25.03
N LYS A 4 49.17 -9.83 25.29
CA LYS A 4 48.76 -11.25 25.30
C LYS A 4 47.23 -11.38 25.23
N THR A 5 46.80 -11.98 24.14
CA THR A 5 45.50 -12.59 23.88
C THR A 5 45.27 -13.78 24.82
N PHE A 6 44.04 -13.97 25.28
CA PHE A 6 43.58 -15.24 25.84
C PHE A 6 42.34 -15.69 25.08
N ALA A 7 42.40 -16.92 24.60
CA ALA A 7 41.38 -17.63 23.86
C ALA A 7 40.59 -18.56 24.79
N GLY A 8 39.39 -18.91 24.37
CA GLY A 8 38.50 -19.90 25.01
C GLY A 8 37.18 -19.24 25.39
N GLY A 9 36.02 -19.70 24.97
CA GLY A 9 35.63 -20.93 24.30
C GLY A 9 34.15 -21.14 24.63
N ILE A 10 33.33 -21.37 23.59
CA ILE A 10 32.10 -22.17 23.55
C ILE A 10 31.25 -22.18 24.83
N SER A 11 30.04 -21.59 24.78
CA SER A 11 28.84 -22.34 25.16
C SER A 11 27.57 -21.62 24.69
N LEU A 12 27.02 -22.11 23.57
CA LEU A 12 25.65 -21.85 23.14
C LEU A 12 24.76 -22.79 23.96
N VAL A 13 24.06 -22.27 24.96
CA VAL A 13 23.07 -23.02 25.74
C VAL A 13 21.69 -22.55 25.31
N CYS A 14 21.15 -23.23 24.29
CA CYS A 14 19.72 -23.21 23.98
C CYS A 14 18.99 -24.01 25.06
N ALA A 15 18.26 -23.33 25.94
CA ALA A 15 17.33 -23.94 26.85
C ALA A 15 15.90 -23.54 26.42
N LEU A 16 15.24 -24.41 25.66
CA LEU A 16 13.79 -24.40 25.56
C LEU A 16 13.27 -25.83 25.77
N LEU A 17 12.42 -25.91 26.80
CA LEU A 17 11.90 -27.10 27.44
C LEU A 17 10.86 -27.78 26.54
N LEU A 18 11.04 -29.08 26.28
CA LEU A 18 9.97 -29.95 25.80
C LEU A 18 9.62 -30.95 26.90
N MET A 19 8.60 -30.61 27.68
CA MET A 19 7.79 -31.57 28.43
C MET A 19 6.54 -31.87 27.61
N GLY A 20 6.33 -33.14 27.26
CA GLY A 20 5.12 -33.61 26.60
C GLY A 20 5.26 -35.06 26.16
N CYS A 21 5.10 -35.99 27.10
CA CYS A 21 5.07 -37.42 26.82
C CYS A 21 3.71 -37.85 26.24
N SER A 22 3.80 -38.59 25.14
CA SER A 22 3.06 -39.83 24.83
C SER A 22 1.54 -39.78 24.61
N ILE A 23 1.15 -39.90 23.34
CA ILE A 23 0.17 -40.91 22.90
C ILE A 23 0.67 -41.54 21.60
N ALA A 24 0.64 -42.87 21.56
CA ALA A 24 1.04 -43.70 20.43
C ALA A 24 -0.05 -43.69 19.36
N GLY A 25 0.32 -43.38 18.12
CA GLY A 25 -0.53 -43.48 16.93
C GLY A 25 0.33 -43.36 15.68
N ALA A 26 0.36 -44.43 14.89
CA ALA A 26 1.21 -44.58 13.72
C ALA A 26 0.90 -43.57 12.59
N GLY A 27 1.94 -43.16 11.86
CA GLY A 27 1.80 -42.73 10.47
C GLY A 27 2.19 -41.27 10.18
N THR A 28 3.31 -41.13 9.48
CA THR A 28 3.68 -39.97 8.64
C THR A 28 4.20 -38.74 9.40
N SER A 29 5.52 -38.69 9.57
CA SER A 29 6.26 -37.45 9.80
C SER A 29 6.08 -36.54 8.58
N LYS A 30 5.12 -35.62 8.66
CA LYS A 30 5.10 -34.43 7.81
C LYS A 30 5.97 -33.41 8.55
N LYS A 31 7.18 -33.15 8.04
CA LYS A 31 7.95 -31.97 8.42
C LYS A 31 7.04 -30.76 8.22
N SER A 32 6.66 -30.13 9.33
CA SER A 32 6.08 -28.80 9.29
C SER A 32 7.25 -27.86 9.04
N ASP A 33 7.57 -27.67 7.76
CA ASP A 33 8.35 -26.51 7.34
C ASP A 33 7.46 -25.30 7.61
N THR A 34 7.60 -24.72 8.79
CA THR A 34 7.06 -23.39 9.07
C THR A 34 7.93 -22.41 8.30
N GLU A 35 7.64 -22.29 7.01
CA GLU A 35 8.03 -21.16 6.19
C GLU A 35 7.36 -19.94 6.85
N GLN A 36 8.17 -19.16 7.58
CA GLN A 36 7.78 -17.83 8.01
C GLN A 36 7.60 -17.03 6.72
N ALA A 37 6.38 -17.05 6.19
CA ALA A 37 5.99 -16.17 5.10
C ALA A 37 6.15 -14.74 5.63
N GLU A 38 7.18 -14.04 5.15
CA GLU A 38 7.24 -12.59 5.31
C GLU A 38 5.94 -12.04 4.74
N ALA A 39 5.16 -11.34 5.56
CA ALA A 39 3.95 -10.70 5.10
C ALA A 39 4.34 -9.71 4.01
N ILE A 40 3.79 -9.88 2.81
CA ILE A 40 4.01 -8.96 1.70
C ILE A 40 3.47 -7.60 2.15
N GLN A 41 4.35 -6.60 2.22
CA GLN A 41 3.99 -5.24 2.60
C GLN A 41 3.98 -4.36 1.34
N TYR A 42 2.79 -3.99 0.89
CA TYR A 42 2.62 -3.09 -0.24
C TYR A 42 2.80 -1.63 0.19
N THR A 43 3.13 -0.79 -0.78
CA THR A 43 3.46 0.63 -0.62
C THR A 43 2.79 1.47 -1.71
N ILE A 44 2.98 2.80 -1.66
CA ILE A 44 2.53 3.69 -2.75
C ILE A 44 3.17 3.30 -4.09
N ALA A 45 4.40 2.79 -4.09
CA ALA A 45 5.09 2.37 -5.31
C ALA A 45 4.33 1.25 -6.04
N ASP A 46 3.84 0.26 -5.31
CA ASP A 46 3.08 -0.85 -5.90
C ASP A 46 1.76 -0.39 -6.54
N ALA A 47 1.12 0.62 -5.93
CA ALA A 47 -0.10 1.22 -6.47
C ALA A 47 0.20 2.12 -7.69
N ASP A 48 1.28 2.89 -7.66
CA ASP A 48 1.74 3.75 -8.76
C ASP A 48 2.06 2.92 -10.02
N GLU A 49 2.70 1.77 -9.83
CA GLU A 49 3.06 0.85 -10.91
C GLU A 49 1.85 0.35 -11.72
N LEU A 50 0.63 0.40 -11.17
CA LEU A 50 -0.56 -0.02 -11.92
C LEU A 50 -0.80 0.85 -13.15
N ILE A 51 -0.43 2.13 -13.12
CA ILE A 51 -0.78 3.06 -14.18
C ILE A 51 -0.05 2.72 -15.48
N GLY A 52 -0.79 2.60 -16.58
CA GLY A 52 -0.30 2.18 -17.88
C GLY A 52 -0.32 0.67 -18.10
N LYS A 53 -0.66 -0.14 -17.07
CA LYS A 53 -0.88 -1.59 -17.26
C LYS A 53 -2.29 -1.85 -17.80
N ALA A 54 -2.43 -2.92 -18.56
CA ALA A 54 -3.74 -3.41 -18.97
C ALA A 54 -4.48 -4.03 -17.77
N ASP A 55 -5.80 -3.83 -17.69
CA ASP A 55 -6.64 -4.35 -16.61
C ASP A 55 -6.45 -5.86 -16.37
N ARG A 56 -6.34 -6.64 -17.44
CA ARG A 56 -6.15 -8.09 -17.35
C ARG A 56 -4.85 -8.48 -16.64
N ASP A 57 -3.82 -7.63 -16.71
CA ASP A 57 -2.49 -7.91 -16.18
C ASP A 57 -2.40 -7.53 -14.69
N ILE A 58 -3.39 -6.80 -14.18
CA ILE A 58 -3.48 -6.38 -12.77
C ILE A 58 -4.55 -7.14 -11.99
N ALA A 59 -5.29 -8.06 -12.61
CA ALA A 59 -6.45 -8.71 -11.98
C ALA A 59 -6.13 -9.38 -10.63
N ASP A 60 -4.94 -9.98 -10.52
CA ASP A 60 -4.51 -10.77 -9.36
C ASP A 60 -3.55 -10.00 -8.41
N VAL A 61 -3.25 -8.73 -8.68
CA VAL A 61 -2.41 -7.93 -7.77
C VAL A 61 -3.15 -7.68 -6.46
N PHE A 62 -2.38 -7.41 -5.39
CA PHE A 62 -2.93 -7.16 -4.05
C PHE A 62 -3.84 -8.27 -3.49
N GLY A 63 -3.69 -9.51 -3.96
CA GLY A 63 -4.54 -10.63 -3.55
C GLY A 63 -5.84 -10.78 -4.35
N GLY A 64 -5.99 -10.02 -5.45
CA GLY A 64 -7.13 -10.09 -6.36
C GLY A 64 -8.05 -8.88 -6.25
N GLY A 65 -8.39 -8.28 -7.39
CA GLY A 65 -9.28 -7.13 -7.45
C GLY A 65 -10.64 -7.43 -8.07
N GLU A 66 -11.67 -6.71 -7.61
CA GLU A 66 -13.03 -6.77 -8.14
C GLU A 66 -13.23 -5.78 -9.29
N GLU A 67 -13.85 -6.23 -10.38
CA GLU A 67 -14.23 -5.34 -11.48
C GLU A 67 -15.25 -4.29 -11.03
N ASN A 68 -14.92 -3.03 -11.28
CA ASN A 68 -15.78 -1.89 -11.04
C ASN A 68 -16.50 -1.47 -12.32
N TRP A 69 -17.82 -1.44 -12.24
CA TRP A 69 -18.72 -1.09 -13.32
C TRP A 69 -19.72 -0.07 -12.82
N THR A 70 -20.30 0.71 -13.74
CA THR A 70 -21.53 1.45 -13.44
C THR A 70 -22.64 0.50 -12.97
N SER A 71 -23.60 1.02 -12.20
CA SER A 71 -24.68 0.22 -11.62
C SER A 71 -25.52 -0.54 -12.65
N ASP A 72 -25.67 0.03 -13.84
CA ASP A 72 -26.35 -0.55 -15.01
C ASP A 72 -25.46 -1.50 -15.85
N LYS A 73 -24.18 -1.69 -15.44
CA LYS A 73 -23.16 -2.47 -16.15
C LYS A 73 -22.87 -2.01 -17.58
N SER A 74 -23.25 -0.78 -17.94
CA SER A 74 -23.03 -0.24 -19.29
C SER A 74 -21.59 0.23 -19.53
N THR A 75 -20.90 0.65 -18.47
CA THR A 75 -19.56 1.23 -18.55
C THR A 75 -18.61 0.54 -17.58
N TYR A 76 -17.47 0.08 -18.11
CA TYR A 76 -16.35 -0.41 -17.31
C TYR A 76 -15.59 0.77 -16.72
N ILE A 77 -15.43 0.81 -15.40
CA ILE A 77 -14.69 1.88 -14.71
C ILE A 77 -13.25 1.45 -14.44
N GLY A 78 -13.03 0.18 -14.09
CA GLY A 78 -11.70 -0.33 -13.72
C GLY A 78 -11.80 -1.41 -12.65
N ARG A 79 -10.85 -1.46 -11.70
CA ARG A 79 -10.78 -2.49 -10.66
C ARG A 79 -10.61 -1.89 -9.27
N MET A 80 -11.18 -2.55 -8.27
CA MET A 80 -11.07 -2.18 -6.85
C MET A 80 -10.35 -3.28 -6.08
N TYR A 81 -9.49 -2.90 -5.15
CA TYR A 81 -8.75 -3.81 -4.28
C TYR A 81 -8.97 -3.42 -2.83
N GLN A 82 -9.33 -4.39 -1.99
CA GLN A 82 -9.26 -4.23 -0.53
C GLN A 82 -7.95 -4.86 -0.07
N THR A 83 -7.01 -4.05 0.39
CA THR A 83 -5.65 -4.50 0.71
C THR A 83 -5.06 -3.67 1.85
N GLU A 84 -3.78 -3.90 2.16
CA GLU A 84 -3.02 -3.12 3.13
C GLU A 84 -1.83 -2.43 2.45
N LEU A 85 -1.70 -1.12 2.66
CA LEU A 85 -0.48 -0.37 2.32
C LEU A 85 0.21 0.01 3.63
N TYR A 86 1.50 -0.28 3.75
CA TYR A 86 2.27 -0.09 4.99
C TYR A 86 1.68 -0.80 6.21
N GLY A 87 0.88 -1.85 6.01
CA GLY A 87 0.16 -2.56 7.07
C GLY A 87 -1.13 -1.88 7.53
N GLU A 88 -1.60 -0.85 6.83
CA GLU A 88 -2.87 -0.17 7.06
C GLU A 88 -3.88 -0.53 5.98
N SER A 89 -5.10 -0.89 6.37
CA SER A 89 -6.18 -1.22 5.43
C SER A 89 -6.54 -0.01 4.57
N VAL A 90 -6.58 -0.21 3.26
CA VAL A 90 -7.02 0.80 2.28
C VAL A 90 -7.88 0.16 1.19
N THR A 91 -8.59 0.99 0.44
CA THR A 91 -9.23 0.58 -0.82
C THR A 91 -8.52 1.26 -1.98
N ILE A 92 -8.02 0.48 -2.95
CA ILE A 92 -7.35 1.01 -4.13
C ILE A 92 -8.30 0.90 -5.32
N HIS A 93 -8.51 2.00 -6.03
CA HIS A 93 -9.27 2.06 -7.27
C HIS A 93 -8.31 2.29 -8.43
N ALA A 94 -8.15 1.31 -9.30
CA ALA A 94 -7.46 1.47 -10.58
C ALA A 94 -8.50 1.82 -11.64
N VAL A 95 -8.50 3.07 -12.12
CA VAL A 95 -9.45 3.57 -13.10
C VAL A 95 -8.89 3.36 -14.50
N CYS A 96 -9.68 2.72 -15.36
CA CYS A 96 -9.28 2.39 -16.72
C CYS A 96 -9.85 3.38 -17.75
N GLY A 97 -9.02 3.77 -18.71
CA GLY A 97 -9.39 4.56 -19.86
C GLY A 97 -9.81 3.73 -21.08
N GLY A 98 -9.65 4.35 -22.25
CA GLY A 98 -9.80 3.65 -23.54
C GLY A 98 -8.90 2.42 -23.61
N GLU A 99 -9.42 1.32 -24.15
CA GLU A 99 -8.71 0.03 -24.27
C GLU A 99 -8.45 -0.74 -22.94
N LYS A 100 -9.10 -0.35 -21.84
CA LYS A 100 -8.93 -0.98 -20.52
C LYS A 100 -7.48 -0.95 -19.99
N THR A 101 -6.78 0.15 -20.27
CA THR A 101 -5.50 0.48 -19.64
C THR A 101 -5.77 1.35 -18.43
N VAL A 102 -5.04 1.15 -17.32
CA VAL A 102 -5.17 2.01 -16.14
C VAL A 102 -4.64 3.40 -16.46
N ASP A 103 -5.50 4.39 -16.34
CA ASP A 103 -5.17 5.80 -16.55
C ASP A 103 -4.86 6.51 -15.23
N ALA A 104 -5.49 6.11 -14.14
CA ALA A 104 -5.31 6.72 -12.83
C ALA A 104 -5.53 5.72 -11.70
N VAL A 105 -4.95 6.02 -10.54
CA VAL A 105 -5.14 5.25 -9.30
C VAL A 105 -5.61 6.18 -8.19
N SER A 106 -6.61 5.75 -7.42
CA SER A 106 -7.08 6.46 -6.22
C SER A 106 -7.02 5.52 -5.03
N ILE A 107 -6.30 5.90 -3.99
CA ILE A 107 -6.15 5.15 -2.75
C ILE A 107 -7.04 5.82 -1.71
N TRP A 108 -8.06 5.11 -1.25
CA TRP A 108 -8.93 5.51 -0.16
C TRP A 108 -8.33 5.01 1.14
N ILE A 109 -7.76 5.96 1.89
CA ILE A 109 -7.07 5.70 3.15
C ILE A 109 -8.09 5.60 4.28
N THR A 110 -9.15 6.39 4.21
CA THR A 110 -10.32 6.29 5.09
C THR A 110 -11.61 6.30 4.28
N ASP A 111 -12.65 5.67 4.82
CA ASP A 111 -13.96 5.52 4.18
C ASP A 111 -14.99 6.57 4.65
N GLY A 112 -14.59 7.48 5.54
CA GLY A 112 -15.47 8.49 6.14
C GLY A 112 -16.18 8.03 7.41
N GLY A 113 -16.03 6.77 7.82
CA GLY A 113 -16.69 6.20 8.98
C GLY A 113 -16.24 6.80 10.31
N GLN A 114 -15.01 7.32 10.39
CA GLN A 114 -14.39 7.90 11.60
C GLN A 114 -13.68 9.21 11.26
N GLU A 115 -13.56 10.09 12.26
CA GLU A 115 -12.78 11.33 12.12
C GLU A 115 -11.32 11.03 11.79
N VAL A 116 -10.76 11.81 10.86
CA VAL A 116 -9.36 11.67 10.44
C VAL A 116 -8.49 12.49 11.37
N ALA A 117 -7.61 11.81 12.12
CA ALA A 117 -6.64 12.48 12.96
C ALA A 117 -5.57 13.22 12.11
N ASP A 118 -5.14 14.40 12.57
CA ASP A 118 -4.07 15.17 11.93
C ASP A 118 -2.77 14.37 11.78
N GLU A 119 -2.48 13.47 12.74
CA GLU A 119 -1.33 12.58 12.69
C GLU A 119 -1.39 11.63 11.47
N LEU A 120 -2.56 11.09 11.14
CA LEU A 120 -2.71 10.23 9.96
C LEU A 120 -2.46 11.01 8.67
N VAL A 121 -2.96 12.25 8.61
CA VAL A 121 -2.70 13.15 7.48
C VAL A 121 -1.20 13.39 7.33
N GLN A 122 -0.50 13.72 8.41
CA GLN A 122 0.95 13.95 8.39
C GLN A 122 1.73 12.70 7.96
N ILE A 123 1.37 11.52 8.49
CA ILE A 123 2.00 10.25 8.10
C ILE A 123 1.90 10.04 6.59
N TRP A 124 0.73 10.28 5.99
CA TRP A 124 0.54 10.12 4.55
C TRP A 124 1.24 11.20 3.73
N GLN A 125 1.30 12.45 4.21
CA GLN A 125 2.11 13.49 3.58
C GLN A 125 3.60 13.11 3.55
N ASP A 126 4.12 12.57 4.65
CA ASP A 126 5.52 12.15 4.77
C ASP A 126 5.81 10.96 3.83
N ARG A 127 4.90 9.98 3.76
CA ARG A 127 4.99 8.84 2.83
C ARG A 127 5.04 9.28 1.37
N VAL A 128 4.15 10.19 0.96
CA VAL A 128 4.13 10.71 -0.43
C VAL A 128 5.37 11.55 -0.72
N THR A 129 5.80 12.39 0.22
CA THR A 129 7.04 13.18 0.09
C THR A 129 8.26 12.29 -0.07
N ALA A 130 8.37 11.25 0.75
CA ALA A 130 9.47 10.29 0.69
C ALA A 130 9.47 9.49 -0.62
N PHE A 131 8.29 9.07 -1.09
CA PHE A 131 8.14 8.32 -2.34
C PHE A 131 8.48 9.16 -3.57
N THR A 132 7.91 10.37 -3.65
CA THR A 132 8.05 11.25 -4.83
C THR A 132 9.37 12.01 -4.87
N GLY A 133 10.06 12.14 -3.72
CA GLY A 133 11.26 12.98 -3.59
C GLY A 133 11.01 14.47 -3.89
N THR A 134 9.74 14.90 -3.92
CA THR A 134 9.33 16.24 -4.32
C THR A 134 8.77 17.00 -3.12
N GLU A 135 8.91 18.33 -3.11
CA GLU A 135 8.30 19.18 -2.08
C GLU A 135 6.78 19.21 -2.18
N MET A 136 6.11 19.05 -1.04
CA MET A 136 4.66 19.16 -0.91
C MET A 136 4.19 20.59 -1.13
N GLN A 137 3.11 20.77 -1.89
CA GLN A 137 2.41 22.04 -2.07
C GLN A 137 1.06 22.01 -1.36
N ASP A 138 0.90 22.75 -0.27
CA ASP A 138 -0.40 22.97 0.38
C ASP A 138 -1.28 23.86 -0.50
N GLN A 139 -2.48 23.39 -0.85
CA GLN A 139 -3.43 24.09 -1.70
C GLN A 139 -4.48 24.89 -0.90
N GLY A 140 -4.40 24.86 0.43
CA GLY A 140 -5.41 25.43 1.31
C GLY A 140 -6.72 24.63 1.31
N ILE A 141 -7.79 25.30 1.73
CA ILE A 141 -9.14 24.76 1.78
C ILE A 141 -9.91 25.33 0.58
N ALA A 142 -10.47 24.46 -0.25
CA ALA A 142 -11.31 24.87 -1.37
C ALA A 142 -12.63 25.48 -0.85
N GLU A 143 -12.95 26.71 -1.26
CA GLU A 143 -14.13 27.43 -0.77
C GLU A 143 -15.45 26.72 -1.14
N GLU A 144 -15.52 26.08 -2.30
CA GLU A 144 -16.74 25.42 -2.79
C GLU A 144 -17.02 24.08 -2.13
N SER A 145 -15.97 23.27 -1.90
CA SER A 145 -16.12 21.90 -1.41
C SER A 145 -15.71 21.71 0.05
N GLY A 146 -15.04 22.69 0.66
CA GLY A 146 -14.42 22.56 1.97
C GLY A 146 -13.25 21.56 2.01
N ALA A 147 -12.83 21.02 0.87
CA ALA A 147 -11.76 20.03 0.81
C ALA A 147 -10.39 20.69 1.05
N LYS A 148 -9.59 20.10 1.94
CA LYS A 148 -8.17 20.44 2.09
C LYS A 148 -7.35 19.53 1.20
N SER A 149 -6.34 20.05 0.51
CA SER A 149 -5.51 19.21 -0.36
C SER A 149 -4.05 19.61 -0.41
N TRP A 150 -3.21 18.62 -0.71
CA TRP A 150 -1.76 18.73 -0.84
C TRP A 150 -1.33 18.04 -2.12
N LYS A 151 -0.38 18.65 -2.84
CA LYS A 151 0.06 18.16 -4.15
C LYS A 151 1.57 17.94 -4.20
N TRP A 152 1.99 16.91 -4.91
CA TRP A 152 3.38 16.64 -5.26
C TRP A 152 3.49 16.49 -6.78
N PRO A 153 4.07 17.49 -7.47
CA PRO A 153 4.31 17.41 -8.91
C PRO A 153 5.60 16.62 -9.20
N ALA A 154 5.47 15.35 -9.56
CA ALA A 154 6.59 14.56 -10.07
C ALA A 154 6.70 14.70 -11.60
N SER A 155 7.81 14.27 -12.19
CA SER A 155 8.12 14.50 -13.62
C SER A 155 7.05 14.00 -14.60
N ASP A 156 6.40 12.89 -14.30
CA ASP A 156 5.42 12.19 -15.15
C ASP A 156 4.11 11.89 -14.41
N ARG A 157 3.99 12.33 -13.16
CA ARG A 157 2.85 12.07 -12.27
C ARG A 157 2.49 13.27 -11.42
N PHE A 158 1.22 13.37 -11.06
CA PHE A 158 0.74 14.23 -9.98
C PHE A 158 0.12 13.37 -8.89
N TYR A 159 0.56 13.60 -7.66
CA TYR A 159 0.00 13.00 -6.46
C TYR A 159 -0.80 14.07 -5.73
N THR A 160 -2.07 13.79 -5.44
CA THR A 160 -2.93 14.71 -4.68
C THR A 160 -3.50 13.97 -3.48
N LEU A 161 -3.09 14.38 -2.28
CA LEU A 161 -3.74 13.96 -1.04
C LEU A 161 -4.89 14.92 -0.77
N ARG A 162 -6.09 14.41 -0.53
CA ARG A 162 -7.29 15.20 -0.27
C ARG A 162 -8.00 14.72 0.98
N LEU A 163 -8.30 15.66 1.86
CA LEU A 163 -9.18 15.46 3.00
C LEU A 163 -10.51 16.19 2.74
N MET A 164 -11.60 15.44 2.67
CA MET A 164 -12.96 15.97 2.53
C MET A 164 -13.86 15.35 3.58
N GLY A 165 -14.21 16.14 4.60
CA GLY A 165 -14.83 15.60 5.81
C GLY A 165 -13.92 14.57 6.47
N ASN A 166 -14.41 13.34 6.57
CA ASN A 166 -13.70 12.21 7.19
C ASN A 166 -13.04 11.26 6.16
N ILE A 167 -13.02 11.65 4.89
CA ILE A 167 -12.49 10.84 3.80
C ILE A 167 -11.13 11.42 3.40
N LEU A 168 -10.09 10.61 3.56
CA LEU A 168 -8.73 10.90 3.13
C LEU A 168 -8.41 10.02 1.92
N THR A 169 -8.11 10.64 0.79
CA THR A 169 -7.74 9.93 -0.45
C THR A 169 -6.41 10.43 -0.99
N LEU A 170 -5.63 9.53 -1.60
CA LEU A 170 -4.46 9.84 -2.41
C LEU A 170 -4.74 9.48 -3.87
N ASP A 171 -4.82 10.49 -4.72
CA ASP A 171 -5.00 10.33 -6.17
C ASP A 171 -3.65 10.41 -6.89
N ILE A 172 -3.38 9.44 -7.75
CA ILE A 172 -2.17 9.32 -8.58
C ILE A 172 -2.60 9.41 -10.04
N ASN A 173 -2.16 10.47 -10.72
CA ASN A 173 -2.54 10.75 -12.10
C ASN A 173 -1.28 10.94 -12.97
N PRO A 174 -1.30 10.53 -14.25
CA PRO A 174 -0.26 10.90 -15.20
C PRO A 174 -0.21 12.41 -15.39
N ALA A 175 0.98 12.96 -15.60
CA ALA A 175 1.19 14.38 -15.90
C ALA A 175 0.90 14.73 -17.37
N VAL A 176 -0.18 14.20 -17.95
CA VAL A 176 -0.62 14.52 -19.31
C VAL A 176 -1.67 15.62 -19.30
N GLY A 177 -1.42 16.71 -20.03
CA GLY A 177 -2.37 17.81 -20.22
C GLY A 177 -1.96 19.17 -19.66
N GLU A 178 -0.85 19.27 -18.92
CA GLU A 178 -0.26 20.57 -18.59
C GLU A 178 0.54 21.08 -19.81
N ILE A 179 -0.17 21.79 -20.68
CA ILE A 179 0.43 22.63 -21.73
C ILE A 179 1.37 23.62 -21.02
N LYS A 180 2.67 23.56 -21.33
CA LYS A 180 3.62 24.62 -21.01
C LYS A 180 3.30 25.91 -21.76
#